data_AF-A0AAV2IAY8-F1
#
_entry.id   AF-A0AAV2IAY8-F1
#
_cell.length_a   1.000
_cell.length_b   1.000
_cell.length_c   1.000
_cell.angle_alpha   90.00
_cell.angle_beta   90.00
_cell.angle_gamma   90.00
#
_symmetry.space_group_name_H-M   'P 1'
#
loop_
_entity.id
_entity.type
_entity.pdbx_description
1 polymer ?
#
loop_
_entity_poly.entity_id
_entity_poly.type
_entity_poly.pdbx_seq_one_letter_code
_entity_poly.pdbx_strand_id
1 'polypeptide(L)'
;MATNATDDDIAIVDSTYNIKLKDAISEKFTRDVTHPNILMRILQKYNSDVLIDVDIDYVKIKLEKDGRMTANEALLDRLYRYKNWFQCLLQAVKDDSIKLGFLEKEFQACKDDLDEQILAPTNEEIESSTMHP
;
A
#
# COMPACT_ATOMS: atom_id res chain seq x y z
N MET A 1 27.76 -28.49 -2.98
CA MET A 1 27.84 -27.14 -3.56
C MET A 1 26.41 -26.64 -3.76
N ALA A 2 26.20 -25.36 -3.50
CA ALA A 2 24.97 -24.73 -3.01
C ALA A 2 23.73 -24.83 -3.93
N THR A 3 22.57 -24.86 -3.28
CA THR A 3 21.23 -24.77 -3.86
C THR A 3 20.96 -23.35 -4.36
N ASN A 4 20.73 -23.19 -5.67
CA ASN A 4 20.20 -21.96 -6.26
C ASN A 4 18.71 -21.85 -5.88
N ALA A 5 18.41 -21.10 -4.82
CA ALA A 5 17.07 -20.59 -4.59
C ALA A 5 16.80 -19.50 -5.64
N THR A 6 15.77 -19.74 -6.43
CA THR A 6 15.27 -18.87 -7.50
C THR A 6 14.88 -17.49 -6.96
N ASP A 7 15.40 -16.45 -7.62
CA ASP A 7 15.10 -15.01 -7.47
C ASP A 7 13.60 -14.67 -7.66
N ASP A 8 12.81 -15.64 -8.14
CA ASP A 8 11.38 -15.52 -8.45
C ASP A 8 10.48 -15.50 -7.20
N ASP A 9 10.88 -16.16 -6.10
CA ASP A 9 10.04 -16.30 -4.89
C ASP A 9 9.96 -14.98 -4.10
N ILE A 10 11.01 -14.16 -4.15
CA ILE A 10 11.12 -12.89 -3.41
C ILE A 10 10.24 -11.79 -4.05
N ALA A 11 10.10 -11.78 -5.38
CA ALA A 11 9.30 -10.78 -6.09
C ALA A 11 7.77 -10.97 -5.93
N ILE A 12 7.33 -12.22 -5.74
CA ILE A 12 5.91 -12.58 -5.58
C ILE A 12 5.40 -12.18 -4.18
N VAL A 13 6.24 -12.33 -3.15
CA VAL A 13 5.93 -11.92 -1.78
C VAL A 13 5.74 -10.41 -1.68
N ASP A 14 6.60 -9.61 -2.31
CA ASP A 14 6.51 -8.14 -2.31
C ASP A 14 5.21 -7.67 -2.99
N SER A 15 4.84 -8.28 -4.12
CA SER A 15 3.62 -7.92 -4.86
C SER A 15 2.34 -8.30 -4.11
N THR A 16 2.29 -9.49 -3.49
CA THR A 16 1.11 -9.95 -2.73
C THR A 16 0.94 -9.14 -1.45
N TYR A 17 2.03 -8.85 -0.75
CA TYR A 17 2.02 -8.00 0.43
C TYR A 17 1.56 -6.58 0.10
N ASN A 18 2.10 -5.97 -0.96
CA ASN A 18 1.70 -4.63 -1.40
C ASN A 18 0.22 -4.55 -1.76
N ILE A 19 -0.35 -5.58 -2.40
CA ILE A 19 -1.78 -5.65 -2.68
C ILE A 19 -2.59 -5.70 -1.38
N LYS A 20 -2.24 -6.58 -0.44
CA LYS A 20 -2.93 -6.66 0.87
C LYS A 20 -2.85 -5.36 1.65
N LEU A 21 -1.68 -4.71 1.66
CA LEU A 21 -1.48 -3.43 2.33
C LEU A 21 -2.26 -2.30 1.66
N LYS A 22 -2.29 -2.27 0.32
CA LYS A 22 -3.13 -1.36 -0.47
C LYS A 22 -4.60 -1.50 -0.08
N ASP A 23 -5.10 -2.72 -0.05
CA ASP A 23 -6.50 -3.01 0.27
C ASP A 23 -6.82 -2.63 1.72
N ALA A 24 -5.92 -2.91 2.67
CA ALA A 24 -6.07 -2.58 4.08
C ALA A 24 -6.23 -1.06 4.33
N ILE A 25 -5.53 -0.22 3.57
CA ILE A 25 -5.62 1.24 3.71
C ILE A 25 -6.63 1.90 2.76
N SER A 26 -7.18 1.16 1.80
CA SER A 26 -7.95 1.72 0.67
C SER A 26 -9.17 2.54 1.09
N GLU A 27 -9.98 2.03 2.01
CA GLU A 27 -11.18 2.72 2.48
C GLU A 27 -10.82 4.05 3.18
N LYS A 28 -9.86 4.02 4.09
CA LYS A 28 -9.39 5.20 4.82
C LYS A 28 -8.78 6.21 3.85
N PHE A 29 -7.91 5.74 2.96
CA PHE A 29 -7.27 6.59 1.95
C PHE A 29 -8.30 7.30 1.07
N THR A 30 -9.27 6.57 0.53
CA THR A 30 -10.26 7.13 -0.40
C THR A 30 -11.22 8.11 0.27
N ARG A 31 -11.58 7.84 1.53
CA ARG A 31 -12.46 8.70 2.34
C ARG A 31 -11.76 9.98 2.81
N ASP A 32 -10.56 9.83 3.38
CA ASP A 32 -9.92 10.87 4.19
C ASP A 32 -8.90 11.72 3.41
N VAL A 33 -8.41 11.26 2.25
CA VAL A 33 -7.62 12.09 1.33
C VAL A 33 -8.52 13.07 0.59
N THR A 34 -8.47 14.34 1.02
CA THR A 34 -9.33 15.40 0.48
C THR A 34 -8.78 16.06 -0.78
N HIS A 35 -7.46 16.03 -0.99
CA HIS A 35 -6.77 16.75 -2.06
C HIS A 35 -5.77 15.87 -2.82
N PRO A 36 -6.23 14.96 -3.72
CA PRO A 36 -5.35 14.07 -4.47
C PRO A 36 -4.27 14.83 -5.26
N ASN A 37 -4.59 16.00 -5.83
CA ASN A 37 -3.62 16.82 -6.56
C ASN A 37 -2.44 17.30 -5.71
N ILE A 38 -2.71 17.67 -4.45
CA ILE A 38 -1.64 18.13 -3.54
C ILE A 38 -0.82 16.92 -3.09
N LEU A 39 -1.50 15.82 -2.77
CA LEU A 39 -0.83 14.57 -2.38
C LEU A 39 0.10 14.06 -3.49
N MET A 40 -0.32 14.05 -4.76
CA MET A 40 0.53 13.66 -5.89
C MET A 40 1.82 14.49 -5.98
N ARG A 41 1.72 15.82 -5.81
CA ARG A 41 2.90 16.70 -5.85
C ARG A 41 3.86 16.43 -4.68
N ILE A 42 3.31 16.14 -3.51
CA ILE A 42 4.12 15.85 -2.32
C ILE A 42 4.79 14.47 -2.46
N LEU A 43 4.08 13.48 -3.01
CA LEU A 43 4.67 12.17 -3.31
C LEU A 43 5.90 12.33 -4.24
N GLN A 44 5.78 13.09 -5.33
CA GLN A 44 6.90 13.37 -6.23
C GLN A 44 8.05 14.16 -5.58
N LYS A 45 7.75 15.00 -4.58
CA LYS A 45 8.76 15.74 -3.81
C LYS A 45 9.62 14.81 -2.95
N TYR A 46 9.03 13.78 -2.35
CA TYR A 46 9.75 12.83 -1.49
C TYR A 46 10.41 11.70 -2.28
N ASN A 47 9.80 11.30 -3.40
CA ASN A 47 10.38 10.32 -4.31
C ASN A 47 10.00 10.66 -5.75
N SER A 48 10.98 11.06 -6.56
CA SER A 48 10.76 11.39 -7.98
C SER A 48 10.47 10.18 -8.85
N ASP A 49 10.76 8.96 -8.36
CA ASP A 49 10.52 7.71 -9.07
C ASP A 49 9.09 7.18 -8.86
N VAL A 50 8.29 7.78 -7.98
CA VAL A 50 6.86 7.43 -7.83
C VAL A 50 5.98 8.33 -8.67
N LEU A 51 4.92 7.74 -9.24
CA LEU A 51 3.90 8.44 -10.03
C LEU A 51 4.53 9.25 -11.18
N ILE A 52 4.96 8.54 -12.22
CA ILE A 52 5.39 9.17 -13.47
C ILE A 52 4.28 10.05 -14.06
N ASP A 53 4.64 10.97 -14.96
CA ASP A 53 3.70 11.94 -15.54
C ASP A 53 2.42 11.30 -16.09
N VAL A 54 2.55 10.13 -16.74
CA VAL A 54 1.41 9.37 -17.28
C VAL A 54 0.43 8.93 -16.19
N ASP A 55 0.92 8.50 -15.03
CA ASP A 55 0.05 8.09 -13.91
C ASP A 55 -0.62 9.32 -13.28
N ILE A 56 0.10 10.44 -13.18
CA ILE A 56 -0.46 11.69 -12.68
C ILE A 56 -1.56 12.22 -13.59
N ASP A 57 -1.34 12.25 -14.90
CA ASP A 57 -2.36 12.68 -15.85
C ASP A 57 -3.56 11.74 -15.83
N TYR A 58 -3.36 10.43 -15.67
CA TYR A 58 -4.45 9.49 -15.47
C TYR A 58 -5.28 9.83 -14.23
N VAL A 59 -4.65 10.07 -13.08
CA VAL A 59 -5.34 10.44 -11.83
C VAL A 59 -6.05 11.79 -11.96
N LYS A 60 -5.46 12.78 -12.63
CA LYS A 60 -6.11 14.06 -12.90
C LYS A 60 -7.36 13.87 -13.76
N ILE A 61 -7.27 13.09 -14.84
CA ILE A 61 -8.43 12.79 -15.70
C ILE A 61 -9.53 12.12 -14.88
N LYS A 62 -9.18 11.20 -13.99
CA LYS A 62 -10.14 10.57 -13.07
C LYS A 62 -10.76 11.56 -12.09
N LEU A 63 -9.97 12.49 -11.56
CA LEU A 63 -10.46 13.55 -10.69
C LEU A 63 -11.46 14.47 -11.40
N GLU A 64 -11.17 14.84 -12.64
CA GLU A 64 -12.02 15.72 -13.44
C GLU A 64 -13.32 15.05 -13.90
N LYS A 65 -13.28 13.75 -14.22
CA LYS A 65 -14.41 13.01 -14.81
C LYS A 65 -15.28 12.30 -13.78
N ASP A 66 -14.65 11.60 -12.85
CA ASP A 66 -15.30 10.63 -11.96
C ASP A 66 -15.33 11.13 -10.49
N GLY A 67 -14.56 12.18 -10.19
CA GLY A 67 -14.54 12.83 -8.89
C GLY A 67 -13.46 12.28 -7.95
N ARG A 68 -13.46 12.81 -6.71
CA ARG A 68 -12.38 12.62 -5.75
C ARG A 68 -12.16 11.17 -5.33
N MET A 69 -13.24 10.44 -5.02
CA MET A 69 -13.14 9.06 -4.52
C MET A 69 -12.47 8.17 -5.57
N THR A 70 -12.95 8.22 -6.82
CA THR A 70 -12.37 7.45 -7.93
C THR A 70 -10.94 7.88 -8.26
N ALA A 71 -10.62 9.17 -8.11
CA ALA A 71 -9.24 9.64 -8.26
C ALA A 71 -8.31 9.09 -7.16
N ASN A 72 -8.79 9.01 -5.91
CA ASN A 72 -8.01 8.44 -4.81
C ASN A 72 -7.81 6.93 -5.01
N GLU A 73 -8.83 6.20 -5.46
CA GLU A 73 -8.70 4.78 -5.82
C GLU A 73 -7.67 4.59 -6.93
N ALA A 74 -7.77 5.39 -8.00
CA ALA A 74 -6.82 5.37 -9.11
C ALA A 74 -5.39 5.71 -8.66
N LEU A 75 -5.24 6.69 -7.78
CA LEU A 75 -3.95 7.08 -7.21
C LEU A 75 -3.32 5.92 -6.46
N LEU A 76 -4.09 5.29 -5.58
CA LEU A 76 -3.61 4.18 -4.78
C LEU A 76 -3.29 2.93 -5.64
N ASP A 77 -4.08 2.66 -6.67
CA ASP A 77 -3.85 1.56 -7.63
C ASP A 77 -2.60 1.75 -8.49
N ARG A 78 -2.16 2.99 -8.70
CA ARG A 78 -0.86 3.26 -9.33
C ARG A 78 0.27 3.20 -8.32
N LEU A 79 0.06 3.79 -7.14
CA LEU A 79 1.11 3.97 -6.15
C LEU A 79 1.68 2.65 -5.62
N TYR A 80 0.85 1.62 -5.38
CA TYR A 80 1.32 0.35 -4.79
C TYR A 80 2.32 -0.44 -5.65
N ARG A 81 2.43 -0.08 -6.95
CA ARG A 81 3.32 -0.75 -7.91
C ARG A 81 4.76 -0.25 -7.83
N TYR A 82 4.99 0.84 -7.10
CA TYR A 82 6.30 1.46 -6.97
C TYR A 82 7.07 0.90 -5.78
N LYS A 83 8.39 0.81 -5.90
CA LYS A 83 9.24 0.43 -4.77
C LYS A 83 9.17 1.48 -3.66
N ASN A 84 9.13 1.04 -2.40
CA ASN A 84 9.04 1.91 -1.23
C ASN A 84 7.82 2.86 -1.24
N TRP A 85 6.77 2.53 -2.01
CA TRP A 85 5.59 3.37 -2.14
C TRP A 85 4.95 3.72 -0.80
N PHE A 86 4.91 2.74 0.11
CA PHE A 86 4.26 2.91 1.40
C PHE A 86 5.04 3.86 2.31
N GLN A 87 6.37 3.74 2.37
CA GLN A 87 7.20 4.69 3.11
C GLN A 87 7.10 6.11 2.52
N CYS A 88 7.08 6.22 1.19
CA CYS A 88 6.85 7.49 0.52
C CYS A 88 5.48 8.08 0.87
N LEU A 89 4.44 7.23 0.93
CA LEU A 89 3.10 7.65 1.32
C LEU A 89 3.06 8.17 2.76
N LEU A 90 3.68 7.46 3.71
CA LEU A 90 3.77 7.90 5.11
C LEU A 90 4.46 9.25 5.24
N GLN A 91 5.57 9.46 4.51
CA GLN A 91 6.25 10.76 4.49
C GLN A 91 5.37 11.86 3.89
N ALA A 92 4.65 11.54 2.81
CA ALA A 92 3.78 12.51 2.16
C ALA A 92 2.61 12.92 3.06
N VAL A 93 1.90 11.99 3.71
CA VAL A 93 0.79 12.32 4.63
C VAL A 93 1.24 13.07 5.88
N LYS A 94 2.50 12.91 6.28
CA LYS A 94 3.14 13.64 7.37
C LYS A 94 3.56 15.06 7.01
N ASP A 95 3.64 15.39 5.72
CA ASP A 95 4.05 16.73 5.27
C ASP A 95 3.05 17.79 5.78
N ASP A 96 3.58 18.81 6.44
CA ASP A 96 2.81 19.92 7.02
C ASP A 96 1.93 20.65 5.99
N SER A 97 2.24 20.51 4.69
CA SER A 97 1.49 21.11 3.60
C SER A 97 0.09 20.51 3.41
N ILE A 98 -0.14 19.24 3.79
CA ILE A 98 -1.46 18.58 3.63
C ILE A 98 -2.18 18.28 4.94
N LYS A 99 -1.52 18.39 6.08
CA LYS A 99 -2.13 18.20 7.42
C LYS A 99 -2.86 16.85 7.56
N LEU A 100 -2.35 15.82 6.89
CA LEU A 100 -2.87 14.45 6.96
C LEU A 100 -2.06 13.57 7.93
N GLY A 101 -1.33 14.17 8.88
CA GLY A 101 -0.46 13.43 9.79
C GLY A 101 -1.18 12.41 10.67
N PHE A 102 -2.50 12.51 10.84
CA PHE A 102 -3.29 11.48 11.52
C PHE A 102 -3.35 10.17 10.70
N LEU A 103 -3.32 10.26 9.37
CA LEU A 103 -3.31 9.09 8.47
C LEU A 103 -2.00 8.32 8.54
N GLU A 104 -0.87 8.96 8.91
CA GLU A 104 0.40 8.23 9.14
C GLU A 104 0.19 7.13 10.18
N LYS A 105 -0.41 7.48 11.32
CA LYS A 105 -0.66 6.55 12.43
C LYS A 105 -1.64 5.45 12.03
N GLU A 106 -2.71 5.82 11.32
CA GLU A 106 -3.71 4.84 10.88
C GLU A 106 -3.13 3.87 9.85
N PHE A 107 -2.37 4.35 8.87
CA PHE A 107 -1.74 3.50 7.87
C PHE A 107 -0.66 2.62 8.49
N GLN A 108 0.15 3.16 9.40
CA GLN A 108 1.14 2.38 10.12
C GLN A 108 0.48 1.26 10.95
N ALA A 109 -0.63 1.55 11.64
CA ALA A 109 -1.37 0.53 12.37
C ALA A 109 -1.93 -0.57 11.44
N CYS A 110 -2.43 -0.21 10.24
CA CYS A 110 -2.85 -1.19 9.24
C CYS A 110 -1.68 -2.06 8.75
N LYS A 111 -0.48 -1.48 8.62
CA LYS A 111 0.72 -2.23 8.26
C LYS A 111 1.13 -3.20 9.38
N ASP A 112 1.17 -2.72 10.63
CA ASP A 112 1.57 -3.51 11.78
C ASP A 112 0.61 -4.71 12.00
N ASP A 113 -0.70 -4.48 11.84
CA ASP A 113 -1.72 -5.54 11.89
C ASP A 113 -1.53 -6.58 10.77
N LEU A 114 -1.24 -6.12 9.55
CA LEU A 114 -0.95 -7.01 8.43
C LEU A 114 0.35 -7.81 8.64
N ASP A 115 1.40 -7.19 9.18
CA ASP A 115 2.65 -7.88 9.52
C ASP A 115 2.42 -8.93 10.59
N GLU A 116 1.62 -8.65 11.62
CA GLU A 116 1.26 -9.62 12.66
C GLU A 116 0.50 -10.81 12.07
N GLN A 117 -0.47 -10.57 11.19
CA GLN A 117 -1.22 -11.64 10.52
C GLN A 117 -0.35 -12.53 9.63
N ILE A 118 0.72 -11.99 9.04
CA ILE A 118 1.63 -12.73 8.16
C ILE A 118 2.71 -13.47 8.97
N LEU A 119 3.15 -12.91 10.09
CA LEU A 119 4.15 -13.49 10.98
C LEU A 119 3.55 -14.50 11.98
N ALA A 120 2.26 -14.44 12.24
CA ALA A 120 1.57 -15.41 13.07
C ALA A 120 1.63 -16.80 12.41
N PRO A 121 2.29 -17.80 13.02
CA PRO A 121 2.27 -19.15 12.50
C PRO A 121 0.83 -19.65 12.51
N THR A 122 0.34 -20.07 11.35
CA THR A 122 -0.98 -20.71 11.19
C THR A 122 -0.92 -22.02 11.97
N ASN A 123 -1.38 -21.99 13.22
CA ASN A 123 -1.34 -23.13 14.12
C ASN A 123 -2.51 -24.10 13.82
N GLU A 124 -2.64 -24.51 12.55
CA GLU A 124 -3.72 -25.39 12.04
C GLU A 124 -3.23 -26.79 11.64
N GLU A 125 -2.07 -27.25 12.13
CA GLU A 125 -1.61 -28.63 11.91
C GLU A 125 -1.25 -29.36 13.21
N ILE A 126 -2.17 -29.48 14.19
CA ILE A 126 -2.09 -30.57 15.19
C ILE A 126 -3.48 -30.99 15.67
N GLU A 127 -4.32 -31.59 14.81
CA GLU A 127 -5.26 -32.64 15.24
C GLU A 127 -5.43 -33.68 14.11
N SER A 128 -4.32 -34.27 13.70
CA SER A 128 -4.33 -35.60 13.12
C SER A 128 -3.89 -36.59 14.21
N SER A 129 -4.62 -37.68 14.39
CA SER A 129 -4.22 -38.88 15.13
C SER A 129 -4.35 -38.91 16.65
N THR A 130 -5.59 -39.07 17.14
CA THR A 130 -5.95 -39.97 18.26
C THR A 130 -7.45 -40.20 18.09
N MET A 131 -8.02 -41.40 17.95
CA MET A 131 -7.75 -42.61 18.71
C MET A 131 -8.55 -43.75 18.04
N HIS A 132 -7.86 -44.79 17.58
CA HIS A 132 -8.49 -46.10 17.36
C HIS A 132 -8.94 -46.68 18.71
N PRO A 133 -10.12 -47.30 18.76
CA PRO A 133 -10.17 -48.69 19.22
C PRO A 133 -10.69 -49.66 18.16
#